data_AF-A0A0L0D380-F1
#
_entry.id   AF-A0A0L0D380-F1
#
_cell.length_a   1.000
_cell.length_b   1.000
_cell.length_c   1.000
_cell.angle_alpha   90.00
_cell.angle_beta   90.00
_cell.angle_gamma   90.00
#
_symmetry.space_group_name_H-M   'P 1'
#
loop_
_entity.id
_entity.type
_entity.pdbx_description
1 polymer ?
#
loop_
_entity_poly.entity_id
_entity_poly.type
_entity_poly.pdbx_seq_one_letter_code
_entity_poly.pdbx_strand_id
1 'polypeptide(L)'
;MERLNGIVKQVISADTYVLIGAKKGGVSQERQINLACLQCPRLFMKSQNTEKVEEPLAWESREFIRKMIIGKNVSFCLEYTYNNRQFCSVFYEEQNLGILLLEKGYATLVSNKNVKSSVYADLEPYYVQAKERKVGIFGNNIKSYVRNIVYCYNDKNEIRRRLKCVVEHIRDGANFRVYAEKEAANEKREVLVKGIKTNKKNQNNHNTNYIDNPELNGMIEEDTGHF
;
A
#
# COMPACT_ATOMS: atom_id res chain seq x y z
N MET A 1 -27.70 5.24 4.36
CA MET A 1 -26.99 6.28 5.13
C MET A 1 -26.45 7.31 4.16
N GLU A 2 -26.44 8.59 4.53
CA GLU A 2 -25.86 9.65 3.71
C GLU A 2 -24.34 9.49 3.63
N ARG A 3 -23.79 9.58 2.41
CA ARG A 3 -22.35 9.56 2.17
C ARG A 3 -21.81 10.98 2.18
N LEU A 4 -20.77 11.21 2.96
CA LEU A 4 -19.97 12.43 2.92
C LEU A 4 -18.79 12.24 1.96
N ASN A 5 -18.24 13.33 1.45
CA ASN A 5 -17.07 13.31 0.57
C ASN A 5 -15.86 14.00 1.23
N GLY A 6 -14.66 13.57 0.88
CA GLY A 6 -13.42 14.18 1.36
C GLY A 6 -12.22 13.76 0.53
N ILE A 7 -11.23 14.65 0.44
CA ILE A 7 -9.97 14.35 -0.26
C ILE A 7 -9.03 13.66 0.73
N VAL A 8 -8.39 12.56 0.32
CA VAL A 8 -7.44 11.85 1.18
C VAL A 8 -6.13 12.64 1.27
N LYS A 9 -5.86 13.21 2.44
CA LYS A 9 -4.60 13.92 2.76
C LYS A 9 -3.49 12.93 3.14
N GLN A 10 -3.82 11.88 3.91
CA GLN A 10 -2.84 10.94 4.43
C GLN A 10 -3.44 9.54 4.59
N VAL A 11 -2.63 8.52 4.28
CA VAL A 11 -2.91 7.12 4.63
C VAL A 11 -1.96 6.74 5.76
N ILE A 12 -2.48 6.70 6.99
CA ILE A 12 -1.70 6.38 8.20
C ILE A 12 -1.38 4.88 8.21
N SER A 13 -2.40 4.06 7.99
CA SER A 13 -2.34 2.63 7.74
C SER A 13 -3.41 2.27 6.71
N ALA A 14 -3.43 1.05 6.21
CA ALA A 14 -4.43 0.64 5.23
C ALA A 14 -5.88 0.72 5.75
N ASP A 15 -6.09 0.78 7.07
CA ASP A 15 -7.40 0.95 7.72
C ASP A 15 -7.65 2.36 8.30
N THR A 16 -6.72 3.33 8.16
CA THR A 16 -6.83 4.64 8.82
C THR A 16 -6.37 5.78 7.93
N TYR A 17 -7.28 6.73 7.67
CA TYR A 17 -7.06 7.83 6.72
C TYR A 17 -7.31 9.19 7.37
N VAL A 18 -6.59 10.21 6.90
CA VAL A 18 -6.89 11.62 7.18
C VAL A 18 -7.51 12.22 5.92
N LEU A 19 -8.73 12.72 6.07
CA LEU A 19 -9.47 13.39 5.01
C LEU A 19 -9.48 14.90 5.26
N ILE A 20 -9.47 15.67 4.17
CA ILE A 20 -9.76 17.10 4.19
C ILE A 20 -11.14 17.35 3.58
N GLY A 21 -11.97 18.08 4.32
CA GLY A 21 -13.29 18.53 3.91
C GLY A 21 -13.31 19.98 3.44
N ALA A 22 -14.48 20.59 3.48
CA ALA A 22 -14.67 22.00 3.13
C ALA A 22 -13.77 22.93 3.95
N LYS A 23 -13.39 24.05 3.33
CA LYS A 23 -12.66 25.14 4.01
C LYS A 23 -13.61 25.91 4.90
N LYS A 24 -13.22 26.16 6.15
CA LYS A 24 -13.89 27.07 7.08
C LYS A 24 -12.90 28.18 7.44
N GLY A 25 -13.20 29.42 7.05
CA GLY A 25 -12.29 30.56 7.26
C GLY A 25 -10.93 30.42 6.56
N GLY A 26 -10.90 29.80 5.37
CA GLY A 26 -9.68 29.57 4.60
C GLY A 26 -8.88 28.32 4.99
N VAL A 27 -9.16 27.71 6.14
CA VAL A 27 -8.50 26.49 6.62
C VAL A 27 -9.36 25.26 6.32
N SER A 28 -8.79 24.27 5.63
CA SER A 28 -9.45 22.98 5.38
C SER A 28 -9.64 22.22 6.68
N GLN A 29 -10.86 21.72 6.94
CA GLN A 29 -11.13 20.89 8.11
C GLN A 29 -10.57 19.49 7.90
N GLU A 30 -9.75 19.03 8.85
CA GLU A 30 -9.18 17.68 8.84
C GLU A 30 -10.02 16.72 9.68
N ARG A 31 -10.18 15.50 9.17
CA ARG A 31 -10.88 14.42 9.86
C ARG A 31 -10.12 13.12 9.69
N GLN A 32 -9.67 12.54 10.80
CA GLN A 32 -9.15 11.19 10.80
C GLN A 32 -10.30 10.19 10.95
N ILE A 33 -10.35 9.20 10.06
CA ILE A 33 -11.34 8.12 10.08
C ILE A 33 -10.64 6.76 10.08
N ASN A 34 -11.32 5.75 10.63
CA ASN A 34 -10.87 4.36 10.66
C ASN A 34 -11.88 3.53 9.86
N LEU A 35 -11.44 2.46 9.21
CA LEU A 35 -12.38 1.54 8.56
C LEU A 35 -13.16 0.76 9.62
N ALA A 36 -14.48 0.73 9.47
CA ALA A 36 -15.35 0.00 10.38
C ALA A 36 -15.05 -1.50 10.36
N CYS A 37 -15.02 -2.11 11.55
CA CYS A 37 -14.79 -3.54 11.79
C CYS A 37 -13.47 -4.12 11.24
N LEU A 38 -12.51 -3.30 10.78
CA LEU A 38 -11.25 -3.80 10.21
C LEU A 38 -10.04 -3.44 11.07
N GLN A 39 -9.05 -4.33 11.02
CA GLN A 39 -7.71 -4.07 11.53
C GLN A 39 -6.67 -4.51 10.49
N CYS A 40 -5.87 -3.54 10.04
CA CYS A 40 -4.75 -3.80 9.12
C CYS A 40 -3.42 -3.94 9.88
N PRO A 41 -2.41 -4.61 9.27
CA PRO A 41 -1.07 -4.69 9.84
C PRO A 41 -0.46 -3.31 10.07
N ARG A 42 0.22 -3.14 11.20
CA ARG A 42 0.77 -1.88 11.68
C ARG A 42 2.20 -1.66 11.18
N LEU A 43 2.43 -0.47 10.63
CA LEU A 43 3.75 -0.03 10.18
C LEU A 43 4.71 0.13 11.35
N PHE A 44 5.99 0.03 11.05
CA PHE A 44 7.03 0.44 11.96
C PHE A 44 6.83 1.88 12.46
N MET A 45 7.07 2.10 13.75
CA MET A 45 7.00 3.43 14.35
C MET A 45 8.12 3.60 15.36
N LYS A 46 8.97 4.62 15.15
CA LYS A 46 9.93 5.10 16.14
C LYS A 46 9.61 6.53 16.55
N SER A 47 9.51 6.73 17.85
CA SER A 47 9.40 8.01 18.54
C SER A 47 10.43 8.06 19.66
N GLN A 48 10.53 9.18 20.38
CA GLN A 48 11.48 9.33 21.49
C GLN A 48 11.32 8.24 22.57
N ASN A 49 10.08 7.81 22.83
CA ASN A 49 9.76 6.92 23.95
C ASN A 49 9.18 5.56 23.52
N THR A 50 9.05 5.30 22.22
CA THR A 50 8.38 4.10 21.73
C THR A 50 8.94 3.68 20.38
N GLU A 51 9.31 2.40 20.29
CA GLU A 51 9.67 1.71 19.05
C GLU A 51 8.73 0.52 18.88
N LYS A 52 7.95 0.51 17.80
CA LYS A 52 7.08 -0.60 17.41
C LYS A 52 7.63 -1.22 16.14
N VAL A 53 7.82 -2.53 16.19
CA VAL A 53 8.24 -3.34 15.03
C VAL A 53 7.11 -3.37 14.00
N GLU A 54 7.49 -3.40 12.72
CA GLU A 54 6.54 -3.57 11.61
C GLU A 54 5.90 -4.95 11.64
N GLU A 55 4.58 -4.99 11.49
CA GLU A 55 3.86 -6.24 11.27
C GLU A 55 3.99 -6.68 9.81
N PRO A 56 4.03 -8.00 9.53
CA PRO A 56 4.05 -8.52 8.17
C PRO A 56 2.98 -7.89 7.26
N LEU A 57 3.36 -7.50 6.04
CA LEU A 57 2.50 -6.90 5.02
C LEU A 57 1.95 -5.49 5.35
N ALA A 58 2.45 -4.84 6.40
CA ALA A 58 2.02 -3.48 6.74
C ALA A 58 2.39 -2.45 5.67
N TRP A 59 3.58 -2.56 5.09
CA TRP A 59 4.00 -1.65 4.01
C TRP A 59 3.21 -1.90 2.74
N GLU A 60 3.06 -3.16 2.34
CA GLU A 60 2.40 -3.58 1.10
C GLU A 60 0.93 -3.18 1.11
N SER A 61 0.23 -3.44 2.22
CA SER A 61 -1.18 -3.06 2.37
C SER A 61 -1.37 -1.54 2.32
N ARG A 62 -0.52 -0.79 3.04
CA ARG A 62 -0.59 0.67 3.08
C ARG A 62 -0.22 1.30 1.74
N GLU A 63 0.79 0.80 1.04
CA GLU A 63 1.18 1.28 -0.28
C GLU A 63 0.16 0.95 -1.36
N PHE A 64 -0.49 -0.22 -1.28
CA PHE A 64 -1.58 -0.60 -2.16
C PHE A 64 -2.71 0.44 -2.11
N ILE A 65 -3.16 0.80 -0.90
CA ILE A 65 -4.19 1.82 -0.72
C ILE A 65 -3.66 3.22 -1.04
N ARG A 66 -2.48 3.60 -0.55
CA ARG A 66 -1.93 4.95 -0.75
C ARG A 66 -1.82 5.29 -2.24
N LYS A 67 -1.29 4.38 -3.06
CA LYS A 67 -1.17 4.59 -4.51
C LYS A 67 -2.53 4.75 -5.19
N MET A 68 -3.58 4.15 -4.64
CA MET A 68 -4.94 4.23 -5.15
C MET A 68 -5.62 5.55 -4.78
N ILE A 69 -5.58 5.96 -3.51
CA ILE A 69 -6.48 7.02 -3.01
C ILE A 69 -5.82 8.32 -2.57
N ILE A 70 -4.48 8.41 -2.45
CA ILE A 70 -3.84 9.65 -1.96
C ILE A 70 -4.14 10.83 -2.90
N GLY A 71 -4.60 11.96 -2.33
CA GLY A 71 -5.01 13.13 -3.09
C GLY A 71 -6.29 12.95 -3.92
N LYS A 72 -6.99 11.81 -3.79
CA LYS A 72 -8.26 11.54 -4.47
C LYS A 72 -9.44 11.83 -3.56
N ASN A 73 -10.60 12.07 -4.17
CA ASN A 73 -11.86 12.19 -3.45
C ASN A 73 -12.42 10.80 -3.15
N VAL A 74 -12.79 10.55 -1.90
CA VAL A 74 -13.45 9.33 -1.44
C VAL A 74 -14.79 9.71 -0.82
N SER A 75 -15.77 8.81 -0.94
CA SER A 75 -17.02 8.93 -0.19
C SER A 75 -16.99 8.01 1.03
N PHE A 76 -17.65 8.40 2.12
CA PHE A 76 -17.66 7.62 3.34
C PHE A 76 -18.96 7.79 4.15
N CYS A 77 -19.35 6.73 4.84
CA CYS A 77 -20.47 6.71 5.79
C CYS A 77 -19.92 6.49 7.20
N LEU A 78 -20.35 7.29 8.17
CA LEU A 78 -20.08 7.01 9.59
C LEU A 78 -20.95 5.82 10.03
N GLU A 79 -20.31 4.75 10.48
CA GLU A 79 -21.00 3.54 10.96
C GLU A 79 -21.18 3.60 12.47
N TYR A 80 -20.11 3.96 13.19
CA TYR A 80 -20.14 4.13 14.64
C TYR A 80 -18.97 4.99 15.14
N THR A 81 -19.11 5.47 16.37
CA THR A 81 -18.03 6.13 17.10
C THR A 81 -17.70 5.33 18.34
N TYR A 82 -16.41 5.11 18.60
CA TYR A 82 -15.93 4.40 19.78
C TYR A 82 -14.62 5.02 20.27
N ASN A 83 -14.50 5.30 21.57
CA ASN A 83 -13.34 5.98 22.18
C ASN A 83 -12.91 7.25 21.42
N ASN A 84 -13.86 8.13 21.09
CA ASN A 84 -13.66 9.36 20.32
C ASN A 84 -13.05 9.16 18.92
N ARG A 85 -13.09 7.94 18.38
CA ARG A 85 -12.68 7.62 17.01
C ARG A 85 -13.89 7.30 16.16
N GLN A 86 -13.90 7.82 14.94
CA GLN A 86 -14.92 7.56 13.95
C GLN A 86 -14.54 6.34 13.11
N PHE A 87 -15.47 5.41 12.98
CA PHE A 87 -15.35 4.20 12.18
C PHE A 87 -16.35 4.27 11.04
N CYS A 88 -15.84 4.14 9.82
CA CYS A 88 -16.57 4.43 8.60
C CYS A 88 -16.45 3.30 7.58
N SER A 89 -17.50 3.13 6.78
CA SER A 89 -17.38 2.49 5.46
C SER A 89 -16.85 3.54 4.48
N VAL A 90 -15.81 3.21 3.71
CA VAL A 90 -15.15 4.15 2.79
C VAL A 90 -15.14 3.57 1.39
N PHE A 91 -15.42 4.42 0.40
CA PHE A 91 -15.57 4.06 -1.00
C PHE A 91 -14.70 4.95 -1.89
N TYR A 92 -14.06 4.33 -2.87
CA TYR A 92 -13.37 5.01 -3.97
C TYR A 92 -13.96 4.49 -5.28
N GLU A 93 -14.49 5.37 -6.13
CA GLU A 93 -15.16 4.98 -7.39
C GLU A 93 -16.23 3.88 -7.16
N GLU A 94 -17.08 4.06 -6.14
CA GLU A 94 -18.11 3.10 -5.68
C GLU A 94 -17.59 1.77 -5.10
N GLN A 95 -16.29 1.49 -5.18
CA GLN A 95 -15.71 0.30 -4.57
C GLN A 95 -15.53 0.48 -3.06
N ASN A 96 -16.08 -0.43 -2.25
CA ASN A 96 -15.86 -0.46 -0.81
C ASN A 96 -14.42 -0.89 -0.50
N LEU A 97 -13.63 0.02 0.08
CA LEU A 97 -12.22 -0.22 0.38
C LEU A 97 -12.02 -1.29 1.44
N GLY A 98 -12.96 -1.45 2.37
CA GLY A 98 -12.88 -2.48 3.40
C GLY A 98 -13.02 -3.89 2.82
N ILE A 99 -13.98 -4.07 1.90
CA ILE A 99 -14.13 -5.32 1.14
C ILE A 99 -12.86 -5.61 0.35
N LEU A 100 -12.36 -4.62 -0.40
CA LEU A 100 -11.16 -4.76 -1.21
C LEU A 100 -9.93 -5.20 -0.38
N LEU A 101 -9.76 -4.63 0.82
CA LEU A 101 -8.67 -5.00 1.72
C LEU A 101 -8.80 -6.44 2.23
N LEU A 102 -10.01 -6.88 2.57
CA LEU A 102 -10.26 -8.27 2.96
C LEU A 102 -9.96 -9.23 1.81
N GLU A 103 -10.43 -8.95 0.59
CA GLU A 103 -10.19 -9.79 -0.59
C GLU A 103 -8.69 -9.96 -0.92
N LYS A 104 -7.87 -8.93 -0.62
CA LYS A 104 -6.41 -8.99 -0.77
C LYS A 104 -5.71 -9.67 0.41
N GLY A 105 -6.42 -9.96 1.50
CA GLY A 105 -5.84 -10.47 2.74
C GLY A 105 -5.00 -9.42 3.47
N TYR A 106 -5.37 -8.13 3.38
CA TYR A 106 -4.67 -7.03 4.04
C TYR A 106 -5.33 -6.56 5.33
N ALA A 107 -6.42 -7.18 5.75
CA ALA A 107 -7.10 -6.84 6.99
C ALA A 107 -7.64 -8.10 7.69
N THR A 108 -7.74 -8.03 9.01
CA THR A 108 -8.57 -8.92 9.81
C THR A 108 -9.89 -8.23 10.16
N LEU A 109 -10.90 -9.05 10.46
CA LEU A 109 -12.19 -8.58 10.92
C LEU A 109 -12.21 -8.50 12.46
N VAL A 110 -12.71 -7.40 13.00
CA VAL A 110 -12.77 -7.11 14.44
C VAL A 110 -14.19 -6.75 14.83
N SER A 111 -14.74 -7.47 15.81
CA SER A 111 -16.02 -7.15 16.43
C SER A 111 -15.81 -6.32 17.71
N ASN A 112 -16.67 -5.33 17.95
CA ASN A 112 -16.76 -4.66 19.24
C ASN A 112 -18.16 -4.90 19.83
N LYS A 113 -18.25 -5.66 20.92
CA LYS A 113 -19.52 -6.02 21.56
C LYS A 113 -20.32 -4.80 22.05
N ASN A 114 -19.65 -3.68 22.29
CA ASN A 114 -20.28 -2.43 22.75
C ASN A 114 -20.84 -1.59 21.58
N VAL A 115 -20.65 -2.03 20.34
CA VAL A 115 -21.10 -1.34 19.13
C VAL A 115 -22.09 -2.22 18.40
N LYS A 116 -23.31 -1.71 18.19
CA LYS A 116 -24.30 -2.36 17.34
C LYS A 116 -24.12 -1.85 15.91
N SER A 117 -23.60 -2.67 15.02
CA SER A 117 -23.44 -2.35 13.59
C SER A 117 -23.61 -3.62 12.76
N SER A 118 -24.28 -3.53 11.61
CA SER A 118 -24.43 -4.64 10.66
C SER A 118 -23.17 -4.88 9.83
N VAL A 119 -22.25 -3.91 9.79
CA VAL A 119 -21.06 -3.90 8.92
C VAL A 119 -20.21 -5.15 9.10
N TYR A 120 -20.09 -5.67 10.32
CA TYR A 120 -19.35 -6.91 10.57
C TYR A 120 -19.92 -8.07 9.73
N ALA A 121 -21.24 -8.26 9.77
CA ALA A 121 -21.91 -9.34 9.05
C ALA A 121 -21.78 -9.17 7.53
N ASP A 122 -21.81 -7.92 7.05
CA ASP A 122 -21.64 -7.61 5.62
C ASP A 122 -20.21 -7.92 5.12
N LEU A 123 -19.21 -7.78 6.00
CA LEU A 123 -17.79 -8.01 5.67
C LEU A 123 -17.31 -9.45 5.90
N GLU A 124 -17.99 -10.21 6.76
CA GLU A 124 -17.61 -11.58 7.16
C GLU A 124 -17.40 -12.55 5.99
N PRO A 125 -18.25 -12.58 4.94
CA PRO A 125 -18.06 -13.49 3.80
C PRO A 125 -16.71 -13.29 3.10
N TYR A 126 -16.26 -12.04 2.93
CA TYR A 126 -15.00 -11.71 2.27
C TYR A 126 -13.79 -12.11 3.12
N TYR A 127 -13.90 -11.95 4.44
CA TYR A 127 -12.88 -12.38 5.39
C TYR A 127 -12.71 -13.90 5.41
N VAL A 128 -13.82 -14.66 5.43
CA VAL A 128 -13.79 -16.13 5.37
C VAL A 128 -13.15 -16.60 4.06
N GLN A 129 -13.56 -16.02 2.93
CA GLN A 129 -13.00 -16.36 1.63
C GLN A 129 -11.48 -16.06 1.54
N ALA A 130 -11.01 -14.96 2.14
CA ALA A 130 -9.59 -14.63 2.18
C ALA A 130 -8.76 -15.65 2.97
N LYS A 131 -9.30 -16.15 4.09
CA LYS A 131 -8.69 -17.22 4.89
C LYS A 131 -8.60 -18.53 4.12
N GLU A 132 -9.69 -18.94 3.49
CA GLU A 132 -9.74 -20.19 2.70
C GLU A 132 -8.72 -20.16 1.55
N ARG A 133 -8.58 -19.01 0.88
CA ARG A 133 -7.62 -18.81 -0.21
C ARG A 133 -6.17 -18.64 0.28
N LYS A 134 -5.95 -18.46 1.58
CA LYS A 134 -4.64 -18.20 2.20
C LYS A 134 -3.91 -17.02 1.53
N VAL A 135 -4.62 -15.91 1.34
CA VAL A 135 -4.07 -14.69 0.72
C VAL A 135 -3.59 -13.69 1.77
N GLY A 136 -2.61 -12.86 1.39
CA GLY A 136 -2.06 -11.82 2.24
C GLY A 136 -1.60 -12.35 3.60
N ILE A 137 -2.11 -11.77 4.69
CA ILE A 137 -1.76 -12.12 6.07
C ILE A 137 -2.15 -13.56 6.46
N PHE A 138 -3.01 -14.22 5.67
CA PHE A 138 -3.38 -15.63 5.86
C PHE A 138 -2.50 -16.61 5.06
N GLY A 139 -1.53 -16.08 4.30
CA GLY A 139 -0.59 -16.87 3.51
C GLY A 139 0.58 -17.42 4.33
N ASN A 140 1.47 -18.13 3.64
CA ASN A 140 2.71 -18.63 4.21
C ASN A 140 3.85 -17.63 4.01
N ASN A 141 4.93 -17.77 4.79
CA ASN A 141 6.16 -16.97 4.66
C ASN A 141 5.98 -15.45 4.74
N ILE A 142 4.92 -14.97 5.42
CA ILE A 142 4.62 -13.53 5.51
C ILE A 142 5.73 -12.71 6.19
N LYS A 143 6.59 -13.34 6.99
CA LYS A 143 7.68 -12.67 7.71
C LYS A 143 8.72 -12.01 6.78
N SER A 144 8.83 -12.43 5.52
CA SER A 144 9.71 -11.76 4.54
C SER A 144 9.20 -10.38 4.12
N TYR A 145 7.94 -10.04 4.44
CA TYR A 145 7.31 -8.74 4.19
C TYR A 145 7.43 -7.79 5.39
N VAL A 146 8.50 -7.93 6.17
CA VAL A 146 8.86 -7.00 7.24
C VAL A 146 10.15 -6.30 6.82
N ARG A 147 10.12 -4.98 6.69
CA ARG A 147 11.27 -4.23 6.19
C ARG A 147 12.31 -4.03 7.29
N ASN A 148 13.58 -4.15 6.91
CA ASN A 148 14.68 -3.66 7.73
C ASN A 148 14.80 -2.13 7.57
N ILE A 149 14.30 -1.38 8.54
CA ILE A 149 14.27 0.09 8.50
C ILE A 149 15.48 0.65 9.25
N VAL A 150 16.35 1.33 8.51
CA VAL A 150 17.53 2.00 9.04
C VAL A 150 17.32 3.51 9.02
N TYR A 151 17.60 4.18 10.14
CA TYR A 151 17.58 5.63 10.23
C TYR A 151 18.93 6.21 9.84
N CYS A 152 19.02 6.81 8.66
CA CYS A 152 20.19 7.58 8.25
C CYS A 152 20.03 9.03 8.69
N TYR A 153 20.77 9.44 9.72
CA TYR A 153 20.93 10.85 10.09
C TYR A 153 22.28 11.34 9.58
N ASN A 154 22.28 12.34 8.69
CA ASN A 154 23.47 13.09 8.28
C ASN A 154 24.60 12.31 7.58
N ASP A 155 24.35 11.10 7.07
CA ASP A 155 25.37 10.36 6.34
C ASP A 155 25.50 10.88 4.89
N LYS A 156 26.21 12.00 4.73
CA LYS A 156 26.40 12.70 3.44
C LYS A 156 27.07 11.82 2.37
N ASN A 157 27.70 10.72 2.78
CA ASN A 157 28.48 9.86 1.90
C ASN A 157 27.67 8.72 1.26
N GLU A 158 26.48 8.37 1.77
CA GLU A 158 25.78 7.15 1.32
C GLU A 158 24.82 7.33 0.14
N ILE A 159 24.27 8.53 -0.08
CA ILE A 159 23.22 8.75 -1.08
C ILE A 159 23.72 9.69 -2.18
N ARG A 160 24.60 9.18 -3.05
CA ARG A 160 25.05 9.88 -4.27
C ARG A 160 24.19 9.59 -5.50
N ARG A 161 23.11 8.81 -5.35
CA ARG A 161 22.21 8.41 -6.44
C ARG A 161 20.79 8.88 -6.18
N ARG A 162 20.03 9.08 -7.25
CA ARG A 162 18.58 9.32 -7.17
C ARG A 162 17.91 8.06 -6.63
N LEU A 163 17.09 8.20 -5.59
CA LEU A 163 16.32 7.12 -4.98
C LEU A 163 14.84 7.37 -5.17
N LYS A 164 14.07 6.29 -5.28
CA LYS A 164 12.62 6.34 -5.17
C LYS A 164 12.24 6.53 -3.71
N CYS A 165 11.44 7.55 -3.44
CA CYS A 165 11.08 7.95 -2.09
C CYS A 165 9.56 8.12 -1.91
N VAL A 166 9.11 7.95 -0.68
CA VAL A 166 7.76 8.28 -0.21
C VAL A 166 7.91 9.33 0.90
N VAL A 167 7.23 10.47 0.75
CA VAL A 167 7.18 11.48 1.81
C VAL A 167 6.26 10.96 2.93
N GLU A 168 6.83 10.76 4.12
CA GLU A 168 6.11 10.18 5.27
C GLU A 168 5.59 11.25 6.23
N HIS A 169 6.31 12.36 6.39
CA HIS A 169 5.91 13.43 7.31
C HIS A 169 6.47 14.77 6.86
N ILE A 170 5.64 15.79 6.83
CA ILE A 170 6.03 17.17 6.53
C ILE A 170 6.01 17.95 7.84
N ARG A 171 7.16 18.47 8.27
CA ARG A 171 7.25 19.37 9.43
C ARG A 171 6.91 20.81 9.00
N ASP A 172 7.50 21.23 7.88
CA ASP A 172 7.28 22.53 7.25
C ASP A 172 7.65 22.46 5.75
N GLY A 173 7.59 23.58 5.04
CA GLY A 173 7.81 23.65 3.59
C GLY A 173 9.21 23.24 3.11
N ALA A 174 10.21 23.20 4.00
CA ALA A 174 11.58 22.80 3.67
C ALA A 174 12.03 21.51 4.39
N ASN A 175 11.36 21.14 5.49
CA ASN A 175 11.73 20.01 6.32
C ASN A 175 10.68 18.90 6.27
N PHE A 176 11.05 17.77 5.70
CA PHE A 176 10.21 16.58 5.61
C PHE A 176 11.02 15.31 5.77
N ARG A 177 10.36 14.25 6.23
CA ARG A 177 10.90 12.91 6.37
C ARG A 177 10.45 12.07 5.19
N VAL A 178 11.40 11.36 4.60
CA VAL A 178 11.16 10.41 3.51
C VAL A 178 11.50 9.00 3.94
N TYR A 179 10.73 8.04 3.44
CA TYR A 179 11.17 6.67 3.27
C TYR A 179 11.82 6.56 1.90
N ALA A 180 13.03 5.99 1.81
CA ALA A 180 13.73 5.77 0.55
C ALA A 180 14.00 4.28 0.38
N GLU A 181 13.64 3.73 -0.78
CA GLU A 181 13.97 2.35 -1.12
C GLU A 181 15.42 2.31 -1.62
N LYS A 182 16.31 1.67 -0.85
CA LYS A 182 17.63 1.31 -1.35
C LYS A 182 17.46 0.02 -2.14
N GLU A 183 17.61 0.08 -3.47
CA GLU A 183 17.73 -1.15 -4.25
C GLU A 183 18.89 -1.95 -3.67
N ALA A 184 18.58 -3.15 -3.17
CA ALA A 184 19.59 -4.16 -2.92
C ALA A 184 20.25 -4.43 -4.25
N ALA A 185 21.58 -4.38 -4.29
CA ALA A 185 22.31 -4.94 -5.42
C ALA A 185 21.90 -6.42 -5.52
N ASN A 186 21.03 -6.75 -6.47
CA ASN A 186 20.59 -8.11 -6.83
C ASN A 186 19.75 -8.92 -5.83
N GLU A 187 18.58 -8.44 -5.41
CA GLU A 187 17.51 -9.35 -4.96
C GLU A 187 16.18 -9.04 -5.66
N LYS A 188 15.85 -9.85 -6.67
CA LYS A 188 14.52 -9.86 -7.29
C LYS A 188 13.51 -10.34 -6.25
N ARG A 189 12.74 -9.43 -5.65
CA ARG A 189 11.54 -9.80 -4.90
C ARG A 189 10.53 -10.41 -5.88
N GLU A 190 10.24 -11.70 -5.76
CA GLU A 190 9.15 -12.33 -6.50
C GLU A 190 7.82 -11.69 -6.12
N VAL A 191 7.25 -10.90 -7.03
CA VAL A 191 5.91 -10.33 -6.85
C VAL A 191 4.90 -11.43 -7.16
N LEU A 192 4.25 -11.97 -6.13
CA LEU A 192 3.19 -12.95 -6.31
C LEU A 192 1.88 -12.27 -6.76
N VAL A 193 1.80 -11.87 -8.02
CA VAL A 193 0.51 -11.56 -8.65
C VAL A 193 -0.13 -12.89 -9.06
N LYS A 194 -0.94 -13.48 -8.18
CA LYS A 194 -1.91 -14.50 -8.62
C LYS A 194 -2.99 -13.80 -9.43
N GLY A 195 -2.72 -13.66 -10.73
CA GLY A 195 -3.70 -13.24 -11.71
C GLY A 195 -4.88 -14.20 -11.74
N ILE A 196 -6.08 -13.63 -11.71
CA ILE A 196 -7.33 -14.28 -12.10
C ILE A 196 -7.12 -14.86 -13.51
N LYS A 197 -7.16 -16.18 -13.64
CA LYS A 197 -7.16 -16.84 -14.96
C LYS A 197 -8.45 -16.48 -15.68
N THR A 198 -8.37 -15.61 -16.68
CA THR A 198 -9.41 -15.49 -17.70
C THR A 198 -9.08 -16.46 -18.83
N ASN A 199 -9.98 -17.40 -19.06
CA ASN A 199 -9.89 -18.34 -20.18
C ASN A 199 -10.03 -17.58 -21.50
N LYS A 200 -8.98 -17.55 -22.32
CA LYS A 200 -9.11 -17.34 -23.77
C LYS A 200 -8.74 -18.64 -24.48
N LYS A 201 -9.68 -19.11 -25.31
CA LYS A 201 -9.58 -20.32 -26.13
C LYS A 201 -8.44 -20.19 -27.14
N ASN A 202 -7.74 -21.31 -27.34
CA ASN A 202 -6.79 -21.57 -28.42
C ASN A 202 -7.38 -21.27 -29.80
N GLN A 203 -6.57 -20.69 -30.69
CA GLN A 203 -6.48 -21.10 -32.10
C GLN A 203 -5.02 -20.94 -32.61
N ASN A 204 -4.40 -22.10 -32.83
CA ASN A 204 -3.50 -22.54 -33.90
C ASN A 204 -2.28 -21.71 -34.38
N ASN A 205 -1.11 -22.33 -34.19
CA ASN A 205 -0.01 -22.62 -35.13
C ASN A 205 0.33 -21.60 -36.22
N HIS A 206 1.59 -21.15 -36.21
CA HIS A 206 2.54 -21.44 -37.29
C HIS A 206 4.00 -21.38 -36.81
N ASN A 207 4.72 -22.47 -37.08
CA ASN A 207 6.18 -22.59 -37.01
C ASN A 207 6.87 -21.64 -37.99
N THR A 208 8.00 -21.05 -37.60
CA THR A 208 9.20 -20.99 -38.44
C THR A 208 10.46 -20.91 -37.57
N ASN A 209 11.37 -21.85 -37.82
CA ASN A 209 12.73 -21.95 -37.29
C ASN A 209 13.68 -20.98 -38.01
N TYR A 210 14.65 -20.42 -37.29
CA TYR A 210 15.97 -19.96 -37.78
C TYR A 210 16.92 -20.11 -36.58
N ILE A 211 17.63 -21.25 -36.43
CA ILE A 211 18.99 -21.56 -36.94
C ILE A 211 20.03 -20.51 -36.53
N ASP A 212 20.72 -20.82 -35.43
CA ASP A 212 22.03 -20.28 -35.06
C ASP A 212 23.10 -20.73 -36.06
N ASN A 213 24.05 -19.85 -36.38
CA ASN A 213 25.42 -20.28 -36.67
C ASN A 213 26.43 -19.16 -36.32
N PRO A 214 27.52 -19.47 -35.60
CA PRO A 214 28.55 -18.52 -35.19
C PRO A 214 29.76 -18.51 -36.16
N GLU A 215 30.67 -17.56 -35.88
CA GLU A 215 32.04 -17.37 -36.42
C GLU A 215 32.20 -16.50 -37.68
N LEU A 216 32.85 -15.33 -37.57
CA LEU A 216 34.30 -15.16 -37.75
C LEU A 216 34.75 -13.67 -37.58
N ASN A 217 35.76 -13.48 -36.73
CA ASN A 217 36.94 -12.58 -36.76
C ASN A 217 36.93 -11.15 -37.39
N GLY A 218 37.65 -10.26 -36.69
CA GLY A 218 38.35 -9.09 -37.25
C GLY A 218 38.06 -7.79 -36.50
N MET A 219 38.71 -7.44 -35.38
CA MET A 219 39.99 -6.71 -35.23
C MET A 219 39.95 -5.23 -35.69
N ILE A 220 40.42 -4.34 -34.79
CA ILE A 220 40.91 -2.94 -34.93
C ILE A 220 39.85 -1.86 -35.31
N GLU A 221 39.76 -0.62 -34.79
CA GLU A 221 40.67 0.32 -34.10
C GLU A 221 39.92 1.19 -33.06
N GLU A 222 40.68 1.68 -32.08
CA GLU A 222 40.38 2.87 -31.28
C GLU A 222 40.29 4.10 -32.19
N ASP A 223 39.33 5.00 -31.97
CA ASP A 223 39.59 6.40 -32.26
C ASP A 223 38.93 7.34 -31.26
N THR A 224 39.66 8.42 -31.04
CA THR A 224 39.57 9.43 -29.99
C THR A 224 38.90 10.69 -30.52
N GLY A 225 38.27 11.48 -29.64
CA GLY A 225 37.89 12.88 -29.90
C GLY A 225 36.43 13.19 -29.52
N HIS A 226 36.15 13.80 -28.36
CA HIS A 226 36.09 15.26 -28.12
C HIS A 226 35.25 16.05 -29.15
N PHE A 227 34.07 16.51 -28.73
CA PHE A 227 33.84 17.85 -28.17
C PHE A 227 32.73 17.79 -27.11
#